data_AF-A0AA39G923-F1
#
_entry.id   AF-A0AA39G923-F1
#
_cell.length_a   1.000
_cell.length_b   1.000
_cell.length_c   1.000
_cell.angle_alpha   90.00
_cell.angle_beta   90.00
_cell.angle_gamma   90.00
#
_symmetry.space_group_name_H-M   'P 1'
#
loop_
_entity.id
_entity.type
_entity.pdbx_description
1 polymer ?
#
loop_
_entity_poly.entity_id
_entity_poly.type
_entity_poly.pdbx_seq_one_letter_code
_entity_poly.pdbx_strand_id
1 'polypeptide(L)'
;MGFNLLQSCSKLWLPSLSSQYLDGDRFYLFLYRYDVFHKVIALVNQEKSRYGQQLVTEQRIGLTVNEDSESELTTARLHQIKYACEKLLMLHGYEINEDVVGYKYCFTTKSHGKINENVHRYVCGVVNNSAMKTKETDLTCEMYKQQKMIVLDKLNEEKAVDSDERKAWLESITEAIVIFEFLSVKPSCSISVTDSNKSITNEKSGVFVLYNAARIRAILEKFREGQLSGIYPELWDFHRIDFTKLHSQNGKLYIIIFLNIQN
;
A
#
# COMPACT_ATOMS: atom_id res chain seq x y z
N MET A 1 19.17 11.74 30.34
CA MET A 1 20.31 11.68 29.39
C MET A 1 20.17 12.87 28.45
N GLY A 2 21.14 13.78 28.43
CA GLY A 2 20.96 15.16 27.95
C GLY A 2 20.89 15.31 26.43
N PHE A 3 19.98 16.19 25.97
CA PHE A 3 19.75 16.61 24.58
C PHE A 3 21.04 16.82 23.75
N ASN A 4 22.06 17.44 24.35
CA ASN A 4 23.33 17.70 23.68
C ASN A 4 24.04 16.41 23.23
N LEU A 5 23.86 15.30 23.93
CA LEU A 5 24.42 14.01 23.54
C LEU A 5 23.67 13.44 22.33
N LEU A 6 22.33 13.47 22.35
CA LEU A 6 21.50 12.97 21.25
C LEU A 6 21.72 13.78 19.96
N GLN A 7 21.77 15.12 20.07
CA GLN A 7 22.01 16.00 18.93
C GLN A 7 23.44 15.81 18.38
N SER A 8 24.44 15.65 19.25
CA SER A 8 25.82 15.37 18.82
C SER A 8 25.93 14.00 18.13
N CYS A 9 25.27 12.97 18.64
CA CYS A 9 25.20 11.66 18.01
C CYS A 9 24.40 11.69 16.69
N SER A 10 23.36 12.53 16.61
CA SER A 10 22.51 12.62 15.41
C SER A 10 23.17 13.27 14.20
N LYS A 11 24.32 13.93 14.37
CA LYS A 11 25.13 14.42 13.24
C LYS A 11 25.59 13.27 12.33
N LEU A 12 25.65 12.06 12.88
CA LEU A 12 25.98 10.84 12.14
C LEU A 12 24.72 10.12 11.61
N TRP A 13 23.52 10.59 11.95
CA TRP A 13 22.28 9.98 11.46
C TRP A 13 22.02 10.41 10.02
N LEU A 14 21.56 9.46 9.21
CA LEU A 14 21.08 9.68 7.87
C LEU A 14 19.57 9.46 7.89
N PRO A 15 18.74 10.51 8.05
CA PRO A 15 19.02 11.95 8.03
C PRO A 15 19.21 12.62 9.42
N SER A 16 19.75 13.84 9.43
CA SER A 16 20.07 14.63 10.64
C SER A 16 18.81 15.14 11.35
N LEU A 17 18.86 15.27 12.69
CA LEU A 17 17.79 15.88 13.48
C LEU A 17 17.73 17.40 13.26
N SER A 18 16.52 17.93 13.01
CA SER A 18 16.23 19.36 12.93
C SER A 18 15.78 19.94 14.26
N SER A 19 14.89 19.25 14.98
CA SER A 19 14.44 19.64 16.31
C SER A 19 13.89 18.45 17.09
N GLN A 20 13.59 18.67 18.36
CA GLN A 20 12.90 17.70 19.19
C GLN A 20 11.97 18.40 20.16
N TYR A 21 10.97 17.68 20.63
CA TYR A 21 10.04 18.17 21.66
C TYR A 21 9.56 16.99 22.52
N LEU A 22 9.36 17.25 23.81
CA LEU A 22 8.81 16.26 24.75
C LEU A 22 7.40 16.72 25.12
N ASP A 23 6.41 15.85 24.92
CA ASP A 23 5.03 16.07 25.34
C ASP A 23 4.59 14.94 26.27
N GLY A 24 4.59 15.19 27.58
CA GLY A 24 4.43 14.15 28.59
C GLY A 24 5.48 13.05 28.43
N ASP A 25 5.04 11.82 28.17
CA ASP A 25 5.91 10.64 27.99
C ASP A 25 6.30 10.39 26.52
N ARG A 26 5.95 11.31 25.60
CA ARG A 26 6.22 11.15 24.17
C ARG A 26 7.36 12.03 23.71
N PHE A 27 8.35 11.42 23.07
CA PHE A 27 9.47 12.11 22.46
C PHE A 27 9.23 12.28 20.95
N TYR A 28 9.21 13.53 20.50
CA TYR A 28 9.07 13.88 19.10
C TYR A 28 10.44 14.25 18.54
N LEU A 29 10.82 13.55 17.48
CA LEU A 29 12.05 13.81 16.72
C LEU A 29 11.67 14.34 15.36
N PHE A 30 12.17 15.52 15.02
CA PHE A 30 11.99 16.12 13.71
C PHE A 30 13.30 15.98 12.95
N LEU A 31 13.22 15.53 11.71
CA LEU A 31 14.37 15.39 10.82
C LEU A 31 14.45 16.60 9.89
N TYR A 32 15.65 16.94 9.41
CA TYR A 32 15.79 17.94 8.36
C TYR A 32 15.13 17.42 7.08
N ARG A 33 13.96 17.96 6.77
CA ARG A 33 13.10 17.50 5.68
C ARG A 33 13.83 17.43 4.33
N TYR A 34 14.56 18.48 3.97
CA TYR A 34 15.24 18.55 2.68
C TYR A 34 16.42 17.56 2.59
N ASP A 35 17.13 17.35 3.70
CA ASP A 35 18.15 16.29 3.81
C ASP A 35 17.53 14.91 3.62
N VAL A 36 16.38 14.65 4.23
CA VAL A 36 15.65 13.38 4.06
C VAL A 36 15.33 13.18 2.58
N PHE A 37 14.79 14.20 1.92
CA PHE A 37 14.40 14.14 0.52
C PHE A 37 15.59 13.86 -0.39
N HIS A 38 16.66 14.63 -0.22
CA HIS A 38 17.86 14.46 -1.02
C HIS A 38 18.46 13.06 -0.80
N LYS A 39 18.57 12.59 0.44
CA LYS A 39 19.17 11.28 0.76
C LYS A 39 18.31 10.11 0.28
N VAL A 40 17.00 10.16 0.52
CA VAL A 40 16.08 9.08 0.14
C VAL A 40 15.99 8.98 -1.38
N ILE A 41 15.82 10.09 -2.10
CA ILE A 41 15.74 10.04 -3.57
C ILE A 41 17.09 9.62 -4.17
N ALA A 42 18.22 10.08 -3.63
CA ALA A 42 19.54 9.59 -4.06
C ALA A 42 19.65 8.07 -3.89
N LEU A 43 19.23 7.54 -2.75
CA LEU A 43 19.26 6.11 -2.46
C LEU A 43 18.33 5.33 -3.39
N VAL A 44 17.11 5.82 -3.65
CA VAL A 44 16.20 5.22 -4.64
C VAL A 44 16.82 5.23 -6.03
N ASN A 45 17.46 6.32 -6.45
CA ASN A 45 18.09 6.41 -7.77
C ASN A 45 19.29 5.47 -7.91
N GLN A 46 20.05 5.28 -6.83
CA GLN A 46 21.19 4.36 -6.78
C GLN A 46 20.73 2.89 -6.80
N GLU A 47 19.78 2.53 -5.95
CA GLU A 47 19.33 1.14 -5.77
C GLU A 47 18.28 0.72 -6.81
N LYS A 48 17.58 1.68 -7.43
CA LYS A 48 16.53 1.47 -8.45
C LYS A 48 15.49 0.45 -7.97
N SER A 49 15.32 -0.65 -8.70
CA SER A 49 14.39 -1.74 -8.37
C SER A 49 14.78 -2.50 -7.09
N ARG A 50 16.01 -2.33 -6.60
CA ARG A 50 16.50 -2.94 -5.36
C ARG A 50 16.25 -2.07 -4.13
N TYR A 51 15.74 -0.85 -4.30
CA TYR A 51 15.46 0.00 -3.15
C TYR A 51 14.46 -0.67 -2.20
N GLY A 52 14.84 -0.75 -0.92
CA GLY A 52 14.03 -1.40 0.11
C GLY A 52 14.12 -2.94 0.12
N GLN A 53 14.83 -3.55 -0.82
CA GLN A 53 15.13 -4.99 -0.76
C GLN A 53 16.23 -5.23 0.27
N GLN A 54 16.01 -6.21 1.15
CA GLN A 54 17.06 -6.71 2.04
C GLN A 54 17.78 -7.91 1.40
N LEU A 55 19.00 -8.18 1.88
CA LEU A 55 19.73 -9.39 1.49
C LEU A 55 18.91 -10.64 1.85
N VAL A 56 19.02 -11.67 1.01
CA VAL A 56 18.35 -12.96 1.23
C VAL A 56 18.73 -13.49 2.60
N THR A 57 17.71 -13.88 3.35
CA THR A 57 17.82 -14.55 4.64
C THR A 57 17.68 -16.06 4.44
N GLU A 58 18.32 -16.87 5.27
CA GLU A 58 18.11 -18.33 5.29
C GLU A 58 16.77 -18.73 5.97
N GLN A 59 16.00 -17.75 6.44
CA GLN A 59 14.77 -18.00 7.20
C GLN A 59 13.59 -18.27 6.27
N ARG A 60 12.90 -19.37 6.55
CA ARG A 60 11.68 -19.80 5.84
C ARG A 60 10.46 -19.54 6.70
N ILE A 61 9.42 -18.98 6.09
CA ILE A 61 8.16 -18.66 6.77
C ILE A 61 7.01 -19.37 6.04
N GLY A 62 6.17 -20.06 6.81
CA GLY A 62 4.94 -20.67 6.33
C GLY A 62 3.75 -19.80 6.66
N LEU A 63 2.97 -19.41 5.65
CA LEU A 63 1.74 -18.64 5.83
C LEU A 63 0.56 -19.48 5.34
N THR A 64 -0.49 -19.61 6.15
CA THR A 64 -1.72 -20.31 5.78
C THR A 64 -2.96 -19.50 6.14
N VAL A 65 -4.10 -19.86 5.55
CA VAL A 65 -5.40 -19.26 5.83
C VAL A 65 -6.33 -20.34 6.38
N ASN A 66 -7.06 -20.02 7.44
CA ASN A 66 -8.20 -20.81 7.90
C ASN A 66 -9.47 -20.09 7.44
N GLU A 67 -10.06 -20.60 6.38
CA GLU A 67 -11.19 -19.98 5.67
C GLU A 67 -12.41 -19.82 6.58
N ASP A 68 -13.17 -18.76 6.33
CA ASP A 68 -14.43 -18.50 7.01
C ASP A 68 -15.55 -19.24 6.25
N SER A 69 -16.15 -20.21 6.91
CA SER A 69 -17.20 -21.07 6.32
C SER A 69 -18.51 -20.35 6.06
N GLU A 70 -18.70 -19.14 6.61
CA GLU A 70 -19.95 -18.39 6.52
C GLU A 70 -19.86 -17.24 5.51
N SER A 71 -18.66 -16.80 5.12
CA SER A 71 -18.47 -15.56 4.38
C SER A 71 -17.34 -15.66 3.36
N GLU A 72 -17.73 -15.67 2.08
CA GLU A 72 -16.78 -15.69 0.96
C GLU A 72 -15.92 -14.41 0.93
N LEU A 73 -16.50 -13.24 1.21
CA LEU A 73 -15.72 -11.99 1.27
C LEU A 73 -14.71 -11.99 2.41
N THR A 74 -15.06 -12.56 3.56
CA THR A 74 -14.13 -12.69 4.67
C THR A 74 -12.97 -13.61 4.29
N THR A 75 -13.26 -14.74 3.66
CA THR A 75 -12.23 -15.65 3.13
C THR A 75 -11.35 -14.97 2.09
N ALA A 76 -11.93 -14.24 1.13
CA ALA A 76 -11.19 -13.49 0.13
C ALA A 76 -10.27 -12.44 0.78
N ARG A 77 -10.73 -11.74 1.82
CA ARG A 77 -9.90 -10.81 2.59
C ARG A 77 -8.72 -11.49 3.29
N LEU A 78 -8.93 -12.66 3.90
CA LEU A 78 -7.85 -13.43 4.54
C LEU A 78 -6.75 -13.80 3.53
N HIS A 79 -7.16 -14.24 2.33
CA HIS A 79 -6.23 -14.54 1.24
C HIS A 79 -5.47 -13.30 0.76
N GLN A 80 -6.12 -12.13 0.66
CA GLN A 80 -5.43 -10.88 0.31
C GLN A 80 -4.42 -10.46 1.38
N ILE A 81 -4.74 -10.65 2.66
CA ILE A 81 -3.79 -10.40 3.77
C ILE A 81 -2.60 -11.35 3.66
N LYS A 82 -2.84 -12.66 3.44
CA LYS A 82 -1.77 -13.64 3.21
C LYS A 82 -0.86 -13.20 2.06
N TYR A 83 -1.44 -12.91 0.90
CA TYR A 83 -0.70 -12.52 -0.30
C TYR A 83 0.15 -11.27 -0.06
N ALA A 84 -0.43 -10.23 0.55
CA ALA A 84 0.31 -9.01 0.89
C ALA A 84 1.48 -9.30 1.85
N CYS A 85 1.27 -10.15 2.86
CA CYS A 85 2.32 -10.57 3.78
C CYS A 85 3.42 -11.38 3.07
N GLU A 86 3.08 -12.30 2.17
CA GLU A 86 4.04 -13.07 1.38
C GLU A 86 4.93 -12.13 0.56
N LYS A 87 4.33 -11.19 -0.18
CA LYS A 87 5.09 -10.23 -0.99
C LYS A 87 6.00 -9.34 -0.14
N LEU A 88 5.52 -8.87 1.01
CA LEU A 88 6.33 -8.09 1.93
C LEU A 88 7.50 -8.91 2.49
N LEU A 89 7.27 -10.14 2.91
CA LEU A 89 8.32 -11.01 3.42
C LEU A 89 9.36 -11.36 2.35
N MET A 90 8.93 -11.70 1.13
CA MET A 90 9.83 -11.93 0.00
C MET A 90 10.68 -10.70 -0.31
N LEU A 91 10.11 -9.50 -0.24
CA LEU A 91 10.84 -8.24 -0.43
C LEU A 91 11.92 -8.03 0.66
N HIS A 92 11.69 -8.55 1.86
CA HIS A 92 12.65 -8.51 2.98
C HIS A 92 13.58 -9.75 3.01
N GLY A 93 13.63 -10.52 1.92
CA GLY A 93 14.59 -11.62 1.76
C GLY A 93 14.18 -12.94 2.42
N TYR A 94 12.92 -13.11 2.84
CA TYR A 94 12.42 -14.38 3.37
C TYR A 94 11.92 -15.29 2.25
N GLU A 95 12.10 -16.60 2.43
CA GLU A 95 11.51 -17.62 1.56
C GLU A 95 10.16 -18.07 2.12
N ILE A 96 9.11 -18.08 1.27
CA ILE A 96 7.78 -18.56 1.66
C ILE A 96 7.69 -20.05 1.39
N ASN A 97 7.45 -20.83 2.44
CA ASN A 97 7.31 -22.29 2.36
C ASN A 97 6.31 -22.78 3.40
N GLU A 98 5.18 -23.32 2.94
CA GLU A 98 4.08 -23.75 3.82
C GLU A 98 4.43 -24.99 4.67
N ASP A 99 5.46 -25.75 4.30
CA ASP A 99 5.91 -26.99 4.95
C ASP A 99 6.98 -26.76 6.03
N VAL A 100 7.27 -25.51 6.38
CA VAL A 100 8.23 -25.19 7.45
C VAL A 100 7.69 -25.61 8.83
N VAL A 101 8.59 -26.13 9.67
CA VAL A 101 8.26 -26.65 11.02
C VAL A 101 8.32 -25.56 12.12
N GLY A 102 9.04 -24.46 11.88
CA GLY A 102 9.29 -23.41 12.89
C GLY A 102 8.37 -22.19 12.78
N TYR A 103 8.60 -21.34 11.78
CA TYR A 103 7.90 -20.06 11.65
C TYR A 103 6.63 -20.18 10.80
N LYS A 104 5.60 -20.82 11.35
CA LYS A 104 4.31 -21.00 10.66
C LYS A 104 3.22 -20.11 11.27
N TYR A 105 2.52 -19.35 10.43
CA TYR A 105 1.45 -18.44 10.83
C TYR A 105 0.16 -18.77 10.08
N CYS A 106 -0.98 -18.70 10.78
CA CYS A 106 -2.29 -18.92 10.21
C CYS A 106 -3.18 -17.69 10.41
N PHE A 107 -3.66 -17.11 9.30
CA PHE A 107 -4.64 -16.03 9.29
C PHE A 107 -6.05 -16.61 9.48
N THR A 108 -6.78 -16.12 10.47
CA THR A 108 -8.12 -16.61 10.80
C THR A 108 -8.97 -15.54 11.47
N THR A 109 -10.29 -15.65 11.41
CA THR A 109 -11.22 -14.81 12.18
C THR A 109 -11.51 -15.37 13.57
N LYS A 110 -11.18 -16.64 13.83
CA LYS A 110 -11.49 -17.33 15.09
C LYS A 110 -10.44 -17.02 16.13
N SER A 111 -10.82 -16.52 17.31
CA SER A 111 -9.89 -16.30 18.43
C SER A 111 -9.52 -17.58 19.18
N HIS A 112 -10.38 -18.60 19.11
CA HIS A 112 -10.22 -19.89 19.78
C HIS A 112 -10.42 -21.06 18.80
N GLY A 113 -10.24 -22.29 19.26
CA GLY A 113 -10.38 -23.53 18.46
C GLY A 113 -9.04 -24.21 18.16
N LYS A 114 -9.08 -25.41 17.59
CA LYS A 114 -7.87 -26.16 17.26
C LYS A 114 -7.14 -25.51 16.09
N ILE A 115 -5.88 -25.16 16.31
CA ILE A 115 -4.88 -24.90 15.27
C ILE A 115 -3.78 -25.93 15.54
N ASN A 116 -3.14 -26.43 14.48
CA ASN A 116 -2.06 -27.41 14.60
C ASN A 116 -1.01 -26.94 15.61
N GLU A 117 -0.49 -27.88 16.40
CA GLU A 117 0.65 -27.62 17.26
C GLU A 117 1.80 -27.05 16.41
N ASN A 118 2.45 -25.98 16.87
CA ASN A 118 3.48 -25.20 16.15
C ASN A 118 3.01 -24.20 15.08
N VAL A 119 1.73 -23.83 15.05
CA VAL A 119 1.25 -22.73 14.17
C VAL A 119 0.78 -21.53 14.99
N HIS A 120 1.39 -20.37 14.73
CA HIS A 120 1.01 -19.10 15.34
C HIS A 120 -0.29 -18.58 14.74
N ARG A 121 -1.28 -18.34 15.59
CA ARG A 121 -2.56 -17.75 15.19
C ARG A 121 -2.43 -16.24 15.01
N TYR A 122 -2.89 -15.74 13.88
CA TYR A 122 -3.10 -14.31 13.66
C TYR A 122 -4.58 -14.02 13.42
N VAL A 123 -5.21 -13.33 14.38
CA VAL A 123 -6.66 -13.04 14.34
C VAL A 123 -6.93 -11.80 13.50
N CYS A 124 -7.63 -12.01 12.39
CA CYS A 124 -8.08 -10.98 11.46
C CYS A 124 -9.53 -10.58 11.73
N GLY A 125 -9.88 -9.34 11.40
CA GLY A 125 -11.26 -8.89 11.42
C GLY A 125 -12.06 -9.45 10.23
N VAL A 126 -13.37 -9.52 10.42
CA VAL A 126 -14.32 -9.97 9.38
C VAL A 126 -14.65 -8.87 8.37
N VAL A 127 -15.29 -9.26 7.27
CA VAL A 127 -15.99 -8.33 6.38
C VAL A 127 -17.44 -8.21 6.83
N ASN A 128 -17.87 -6.99 7.14
CA ASN A 128 -19.22 -6.69 7.63
C ASN A 128 -20.08 -6.08 6.53
N ASN A 129 -21.37 -6.41 6.54
CA ASN A 129 -22.38 -5.68 5.82
C ASN A 129 -22.58 -4.30 6.49
N SER A 130 -22.42 -3.20 5.75
CA SER A 130 -22.55 -1.86 6.32
C SER A 130 -23.96 -1.53 6.86
N ALA A 131 -25.01 -2.09 6.26
CA ALA A 131 -26.40 -1.83 6.64
C ALA A 131 -26.79 -2.62 7.89
N MET A 132 -26.46 -3.93 7.91
CA MET A 132 -26.79 -4.81 9.03
C MET A 132 -25.80 -4.69 10.20
N LYS A 133 -24.59 -4.15 9.95
CA LYS A 133 -23.47 -4.07 10.90
C LYS A 133 -23.03 -5.43 11.47
N THR A 134 -23.37 -6.50 10.76
CA THR A 134 -23.00 -7.88 11.05
C THR A 134 -22.05 -8.39 9.97
N LYS A 135 -21.48 -9.59 10.16
CA LYS A 135 -20.68 -10.27 9.12
C LYS A 135 -21.51 -10.37 7.83
N GLU A 136 -20.88 -10.09 6.68
CA GLU A 136 -21.48 -10.26 5.37
C GLU A 136 -21.42 -11.74 4.97
N THR A 137 -22.57 -12.37 4.80
CA THR A 137 -22.69 -13.81 4.48
C THR A 137 -23.38 -14.07 3.14
N ASP A 138 -24.03 -13.07 2.57
CA ASP A 138 -24.92 -13.25 1.43
C ASP A 138 -24.24 -12.86 0.11
N LEU A 139 -23.25 -11.96 0.18
CA LEU A 139 -22.53 -11.47 -0.99
C LEU A 139 -21.31 -12.34 -1.32
N THR A 140 -21.26 -12.85 -2.56
CA THR A 140 -20.07 -13.53 -3.09
C THR A 140 -19.02 -12.53 -3.56
N CYS A 141 -17.77 -12.97 -3.71
CA CYS A 141 -16.68 -12.13 -4.22
C CYS A 141 -16.97 -11.67 -5.65
N GLU A 142 -17.52 -12.56 -6.47
CA GLU A 142 -17.89 -12.25 -7.85
C GLU A 142 -19.01 -11.21 -7.92
N MET A 143 -20.09 -11.37 -7.13
CA MET A 143 -21.17 -10.39 -7.07
C MET A 143 -20.65 -9.02 -6.60
N TYR A 144 -19.73 -9.01 -5.63
CA TYR A 144 -19.16 -7.76 -5.12
C TYR A 144 -18.33 -7.02 -6.19
N LYS A 145 -17.51 -7.77 -6.95
CA LYS A 145 -16.74 -7.22 -8.08
C LYS A 145 -17.68 -6.69 -9.16
N GLN A 146 -18.68 -7.46 -9.56
CA GLN A 146 -19.65 -7.05 -10.58
C GLN A 146 -20.40 -5.76 -10.20
N GLN A 147 -20.86 -5.64 -8.95
CA GLN A 147 -21.51 -4.43 -8.46
C GLN A 147 -20.61 -3.19 -8.59
N LYS A 148 -19.33 -3.31 -8.22
CA LYS A 148 -18.36 -2.21 -8.38
C LYS A 148 -18.09 -1.90 -9.85
N MET A 149 -17.95 -2.93 -10.67
CA MET A 149 -17.66 -2.78 -12.09
C MET A 149 -18.80 -2.02 -12.80
N ILE A 150 -20.06 -2.31 -12.49
CA ILE A 150 -21.22 -1.58 -13.02
C ILE A 150 -21.17 -0.10 -12.67
N VAL A 151 -20.79 0.25 -11.44
CA VAL A 151 -20.67 1.66 -11.02
C VAL A 151 -19.50 2.35 -11.72
N LEU A 152 -18.35 1.66 -11.85
CA LEU A 152 -17.19 2.19 -12.56
C LEU A 152 -17.49 2.43 -14.04
N ASP A 153 -18.21 1.51 -14.68
CA ASP A 153 -18.60 1.62 -16.07
C ASP A 153 -19.46 2.86 -16.30
N LYS A 154 -20.48 3.06 -15.45
CA LYS A 154 -21.35 4.25 -15.45
C LYS A 154 -20.57 5.55 -15.30
N LEU A 155 -19.59 5.59 -14.41
CA LEU A 155 -18.75 6.78 -14.18
C LEU A 155 -17.78 7.07 -15.34
N ASN A 156 -17.60 6.13 -16.27
CA ASN A 156 -16.69 6.26 -17.41
C ASN A 156 -17.43 6.10 -18.76
N GLU A 157 -18.75 6.29 -18.81
CA GLU A 157 -19.58 6.14 -20.02
C GLU A 157 -19.05 6.96 -21.21
N GLU A 158 -18.49 8.15 -20.94
CA GLU A 158 -18.00 9.06 -21.99
C GLU A 158 -16.65 8.64 -22.63
N LYS A 159 -15.97 7.62 -22.11
CA LYS A 159 -14.69 7.14 -22.68
C LYS A 159 -14.94 6.15 -23.81
N ALA A 160 -14.77 6.61 -25.05
CA ALA A 160 -14.79 5.76 -26.24
C ALA A 160 -13.54 4.86 -26.28
N VAL A 161 -13.71 3.60 -25.88
CA VAL A 161 -12.70 2.54 -25.96
C VAL A 161 -13.39 1.31 -26.56
N ASP A 162 -12.64 0.47 -27.26
CA ASP A 162 -13.13 -0.83 -27.75
C ASP A 162 -13.75 -1.66 -26.61
N SER A 163 -14.80 -2.44 -26.90
CA SER A 163 -15.60 -3.10 -25.85
C SER A 163 -14.81 -4.13 -25.06
N ASP A 164 -13.89 -4.86 -25.69
CA ASP A 164 -13.13 -5.92 -25.03
C ASP A 164 -12.00 -5.33 -24.18
N GLU A 165 -11.31 -4.32 -24.71
CA GLU A 165 -10.30 -3.56 -23.97
C GLU A 165 -10.92 -2.84 -22.76
N ARG A 166 -12.12 -2.26 -22.94
CA ARG A 166 -12.88 -1.62 -21.85
C ARG A 166 -13.20 -2.61 -20.74
N LYS A 167 -13.67 -3.81 -21.08
CA LYS A 167 -14.00 -4.84 -20.09
C LYS A 167 -12.77 -5.27 -19.29
N ALA A 168 -11.67 -5.61 -19.96
CA ALA A 168 -10.43 -6.01 -19.30
C ALA A 168 -9.86 -4.90 -18.40
N TRP A 169 -9.97 -3.64 -18.85
CA TRP A 169 -9.58 -2.46 -18.06
C TRP A 169 -10.46 -2.29 -16.80
N LEU A 170 -11.77 -2.43 -16.94
CA LEU A 170 -12.72 -2.36 -15.83
C LEU A 170 -12.49 -3.48 -14.80
N GLU A 171 -12.23 -4.70 -15.26
CA GLU A 171 -11.91 -5.85 -14.40
C GLU A 171 -10.63 -5.58 -13.59
N SER A 172 -9.57 -5.10 -14.24
CA SER A 172 -8.29 -4.77 -13.58
C SER A 172 -8.44 -3.68 -12.52
N ILE A 173 -9.19 -2.61 -12.83
CA ILE A 173 -9.45 -1.52 -11.88
C ILE A 173 -10.31 -2.01 -10.71
N THR A 174 -11.35 -2.80 -11.01
CA THR A 174 -12.24 -3.37 -9.99
C THR A 174 -11.46 -4.24 -9.01
N GLU A 175 -10.58 -5.11 -9.52
CA GLU A 175 -9.72 -5.96 -8.70
C GLU A 175 -8.85 -5.11 -7.75
N ALA A 176 -8.17 -4.10 -8.30
CA ALA A 176 -7.32 -3.21 -7.51
C ALA A 176 -8.10 -2.46 -6.41
N ILE A 177 -9.34 -2.05 -6.68
CA ILE A 177 -10.21 -1.39 -5.69
C ILE A 177 -10.60 -2.36 -4.57
N VAL A 178 -11.00 -3.58 -4.92
CA VAL A 178 -11.39 -4.59 -3.91
C VAL A 178 -10.20 -4.94 -3.02
N ILE A 179 -9.01 -5.15 -3.60
CA ILE A 179 -7.77 -5.40 -2.84
C ILE A 179 -7.48 -4.22 -1.91
N PHE A 180 -7.56 -2.99 -2.43
CA PHE A 180 -7.32 -1.79 -1.62
C PHE A 180 -8.28 -1.71 -0.42
N GLU A 181 -9.57 -1.97 -0.63
CA GLU A 181 -10.56 -1.92 0.45
C GLU A 181 -10.32 -3.02 1.50
N PHE A 182 -9.97 -4.24 1.06
CA PHE A 182 -9.65 -5.37 1.95
C PHE A 182 -8.44 -5.11 2.85
N LEU A 183 -7.47 -4.33 2.35
CA LEU A 183 -6.22 -3.98 3.03
C LEU A 183 -6.22 -2.56 3.62
N SER A 184 -7.34 -1.83 3.53
CA SER A 184 -7.43 -0.41 3.93
C SER A 184 -7.25 -0.15 5.43
N VAL A 185 -7.44 -1.18 6.26
CA VAL A 185 -7.27 -1.14 7.72
C VAL A 185 -6.35 -2.27 8.16
N LYS A 186 -5.79 -2.15 9.37
CA LYS A 186 -4.96 -3.21 9.94
C LYS A 186 -5.71 -4.56 9.89
N PRO A 187 -5.02 -5.67 9.60
CA PRO A 187 -5.64 -6.99 9.47
C PRO A 187 -6.59 -7.39 10.62
N SER A 188 -6.29 -6.99 11.86
CA SER A 188 -7.10 -7.29 13.06
C SER A 188 -8.39 -6.48 13.16
N CYS A 189 -8.59 -5.42 12.37
CA CYS A 189 -9.83 -4.65 12.32
C CYS A 189 -10.79 -5.25 11.30
N SER A 190 -12.09 -5.20 11.57
CA SER A 190 -13.12 -5.48 10.58
C SER A 190 -13.20 -4.37 9.55
N ILE A 191 -13.59 -4.70 8.33
CA ILE A 191 -14.01 -3.72 7.31
C ILE A 191 -15.52 -3.81 7.10
N SER A 192 -16.11 -2.75 6.56
CA SER A 192 -17.52 -2.76 6.17
C SER A 192 -17.62 -2.55 4.67
N VAL A 193 -18.29 -3.46 3.98
CA VAL A 193 -18.65 -3.26 2.59
C VAL A 193 -19.93 -2.42 2.54
N THR A 194 -19.82 -1.25 1.92
CA THR A 194 -20.95 -0.35 1.66
C THR A 194 -21.52 -0.59 0.29
N ASP A 195 -22.71 -0.05 0.05
CA ASP A 195 -23.24 0.10 -1.30
C ASP A 195 -22.16 0.69 -2.24
N SER A 196 -22.00 0.03 -3.39
CA SER A 196 -20.89 0.21 -4.35
C SER A 196 -20.63 1.68 -4.71
N ASN A 197 -21.70 2.47 -4.86
CA ASN A 197 -21.64 3.90 -5.15
C ASN A 197 -20.87 4.73 -4.10
N LYS A 198 -21.08 4.47 -2.80
CA LYS A 198 -20.41 5.23 -1.73
C LYS A 198 -18.95 4.83 -1.56
N SER A 199 -18.62 3.57 -1.86
CA SER A 199 -17.26 3.06 -1.74
C SER A 199 -16.34 3.63 -2.82
N ILE A 200 -16.84 3.77 -4.04
CA ILE A 200 -16.07 4.21 -5.22
C ILE A 200 -15.81 5.73 -5.19
N THR A 201 -16.78 6.53 -4.76
CA THR A 201 -16.74 8.00 -4.84
C THR A 201 -16.06 8.68 -3.64
N ASN A 202 -15.65 7.94 -2.62
CA ASN A 202 -15.00 8.47 -1.44
C ASN A 202 -13.55 8.92 -1.74
N GLU A 203 -13.10 10.05 -1.17
CA GLU A 203 -11.70 10.52 -1.27
C GLU A 203 -10.68 9.54 -0.68
N LYS A 204 -11.13 8.60 0.16
CA LYS A 204 -10.32 7.50 0.70
C LYS A 204 -10.46 6.19 -0.08
N SER A 205 -11.12 6.20 -1.24
CA SER A 205 -11.35 4.99 -2.04
C SER A 205 -10.11 4.58 -2.84
N GLY A 206 -10.06 3.31 -3.22
CA GLY A 206 -9.05 2.82 -4.16
C GLY A 206 -9.09 3.55 -5.51
N VAL A 207 -10.28 3.98 -5.94
CA VAL A 207 -10.46 4.77 -7.18
C VAL A 207 -9.73 6.09 -7.09
N PHE A 208 -9.81 6.79 -5.96
CA PHE A 208 -9.09 8.04 -5.75
C PHE A 208 -7.58 7.83 -5.87
N VAL A 209 -7.04 6.76 -5.29
CA VAL A 209 -5.61 6.41 -5.40
C VAL A 209 -5.22 6.12 -6.85
N LEU A 210 -5.98 5.27 -7.53
CA LEU A 210 -5.72 4.91 -8.94
C LEU A 210 -5.82 6.11 -9.88
N TYR A 211 -6.80 6.99 -9.66
CA TYR A 211 -6.96 8.23 -10.43
C TYR A 211 -5.77 9.17 -10.24
N ASN A 212 -5.29 9.35 -9.01
CA ASN A 212 -4.10 10.15 -8.76
C ASN A 212 -2.85 9.53 -9.40
N ALA A 213 -2.68 8.20 -9.34
CA ALA A 213 -1.60 7.51 -10.04
C ALA A 213 -1.65 7.73 -11.56
N ALA A 214 -2.83 7.62 -12.17
CA ALA A 214 -3.03 7.88 -13.60
C ALA A 214 -2.72 9.34 -13.97
N ARG A 215 -3.13 10.31 -13.15
CA ARG A 215 -2.80 11.74 -13.36
C ARG A 215 -1.31 12.00 -13.31
N ILE A 216 -0.61 11.43 -12.33
CA ILE A 216 0.84 11.58 -12.23
C ILE A 216 1.52 10.97 -13.45
N ARG A 217 1.10 9.78 -13.87
CA ARG A 217 1.59 9.15 -15.10
C ARG A 217 1.40 10.06 -16.32
N ALA A 218 0.20 10.62 -16.52
CA ALA A 218 -0.08 11.51 -17.63
C ALA A 218 0.79 12.79 -17.60
N ILE A 219 1.07 13.35 -16.42
CA ILE A 219 1.99 14.48 -16.25
C ILE A 219 3.40 14.09 -16.72
N LEU A 220 3.89 12.91 -16.31
CA LEU A 220 5.21 12.41 -16.68
C LEU A 220 5.32 12.11 -18.18
N GLU A 221 4.29 11.50 -18.78
CA GLU A 221 4.22 11.21 -20.22
C GLU A 221 4.22 12.51 -21.04
N LYS A 222 3.38 13.48 -20.68
CA LYS A 222 3.34 14.80 -21.33
C LYS A 222 4.67 15.54 -21.22
N PHE A 223 5.34 15.45 -20.07
CA PHE A 223 6.68 16.02 -19.91
C PHE A 223 7.68 15.36 -20.85
N ARG A 224 7.67 14.02 -20.93
CA ARG A 224 8.55 13.25 -21.83
C ARG A 224 8.32 13.61 -23.31
N GLU A 225 7.07 13.73 -23.74
CA GLU A 225 6.72 14.16 -25.09
C GLU A 225 7.23 15.58 -25.38
N GLY A 226 7.05 16.50 -24.44
CA GLY A 226 7.55 17.87 -24.56
C GLY A 226 9.09 17.94 -24.60
N GLN A 227 9.78 17.07 -23.87
CA GLN A 227 11.23 16.94 -23.94
C GLN A 227 11.67 16.42 -25.32
N LEU A 228 11.03 15.37 -25.83
CA LEU A 228 11.35 14.79 -27.15
C LEU A 228 11.06 15.75 -28.31
N SER A 229 10.09 16.65 -28.15
CA SER A 229 9.74 17.69 -29.13
C SER A 229 10.51 19.00 -28.95
N GLY A 230 11.43 19.08 -27.97
CA GLY A 230 12.24 20.27 -27.70
C GLY A 230 11.48 21.43 -27.03
N ILE A 231 10.24 21.21 -26.58
CA ILE A 231 9.41 22.20 -25.88
C ILE A 231 9.86 22.34 -24.42
N TYR A 232 10.29 21.25 -23.80
CA TYR A 232 10.80 21.24 -22.43
C TYR A 232 12.30 20.95 -22.37
N PRO A 233 13.04 21.55 -21.42
CA PRO A 233 14.44 21.23 -21.20
C PRO A 233 14.57 19.80 -20.64
N GLU A 234 15.78 19.26 -20.73
CA GLU A 234 16.11 18.02 -20.02
C GLU A 234 15.99 18.22 -18.50
N LEU A 235 15.61 17.14 -17.81
CA LEU A 235 15.63 17.14 -16.34
C LEU A 235 17.04 17.40 -15.85
N TRP A 236 17.16 18.30 -14.87
CA TRP A 236 18.43 18.54 -14.20
C TRP A 236 18.92 17.26 -13.52
N ASP A 237 20.24 17.12 -13.45
CA ASP A 237 20.86 16.14 -12.56
C ASP A 237 20.25 16.28 -11.17
N PHE A 238 19.87 15.15 -10.59
CA PHE A 238 19.32 15.04 -9.25
C PHE A 238 20.14 15.82 -8.21
N HIS A 239 21.47 15.77 -8.29
CA HIS A 239 22.37 16.46 -7.38
C HIS A 239 22.32 18.00 -7.49
N ARG A 240 21.69 18.52 -8.55
CA ARG A 240 21.50 19.95 -8.81
C ARG A 240 20.09 20.44 -8.47
N ILE A 241 19.21 19.54 -8.02
CA ILE A 241 17.84 19.91 -7.64
C ILE A 241 17.85 20.57 -6.27
N ASP A 242 17.44 21.84 -6.22
CA ASP A 242 17.25 22.58 -4.99
C ASP A 242 15.89 22.26 -4.35
N PHE A 243 15.87 21.26 -3.47
CA PHE A 243 14.67 20.85 -2.74
C PHE A 243 14.14 21.92 -1.79
N THR A 244 14.92 22.95 -1.44
CA THR A 244 14.45 24.02 -0.54
C THR A 244 13.27 24.78 -1.14
N LYS A 245 13.23 24.89 -2.47
CA LYS A 245 12.13 25.53 -3.23
C LYS A 245 10.81 24.76 -3.17
N LEU A 246 10.79 23.53 -2.67
CA LEU A 246 9.57 22.77 -2.42
C LEU A 246 8.91 23.28 -1.13
N HIS A 247 8.32 24.48 -1.22
CA HIS A 247 7.43 25.01 -0.20
C HIS A 247 5.99 24.72 -0.62
N SER A 248 5.23 24.03 0.23
CA SER A 248 3.77 24.06 0.13
C SER A 248 3.23 25.00 1.19
N GLN A 249 2.19 25.76 0.84
CA GLN A 249 1.50 26.68 1.77
C GLN A 249 1.01 25.98 3.05
N ASN A 250 0.91 24.64 3.02
CA ASN A 250 0.44 23.80 4.13
C ASN A 250 1.53 22.89 4.74
N GLY A 251 2.81 23.08 4.39
CA GLY A 251 3.92 22.29 4.94
C GLY A 251 3.88 20.78 4.63
N LYS A 252 2.98 20.30 3.78
CA LYS A 252 2.88 18.91 3.34
C LYS A 252 3.39 18.78 1.90
N LEU A 253 4.39 17.93 1.70
CA LEU A 253 4.99 17.58 0.43
C LEU A 253 4.98 16.07 0.41
N TYR A 254 4.36 15.51 -0.62
CA TYR A 254 4.26 14.09 -0.83
C TYR A 254 5.36 13.71 -1.82
N ILE A 255 6.36 12.96 -1.36
CA ILE A 255 7.26 12.26 -2.27
C ILE A 255 6.58 10.96 -2.61
N ILE A 256 6.30 10.76 -3.89
CA ILE A 256 5.76 9.52 -4.41
C ILE A 256 6.95 8.73 -4.95
N ILE A 257 7.41 7.76 -4.17
CA ILE A 257 8.42 6.80 -4.62
C ILE A 257 7.65 5.71 -5.36
N PHE A 258 7.69 5.74 -6.69
CA PHE A 258 7.27 4.60 -7.49
C PHE A 258 8.36 3.55 -7.38
N LEU A 259 8.19 2.59 -6.47
CA LEU A 259 8.94 1.35 -6.54
C LEU A 259 8.40 0.58 -7.72
N ASN A 260 9.26 0.38 -8.71
CA ASN A 260 8.98 -0.40 -9.90
C ASN A 260 8.91 -1.87 -9.43
N ILE A 261 7.76 -2.27 -8.88
CA ILE A 261 7.45 -3.68 -8.63
C ILE A 261 7.08 -4.24 -10.00
N GLN A 262 8.11 -4.48 -10.82
CA GLN A 262 7.95 -5.32 -12.00
C GLN A 262 7.70 -6.75 -11.50
N ASN A 263 6.59 -7.33 -11.96
CA ASN A 263 6.30 -8.76 -11.85
C ASN A 263 7.37 -9.58 -12.58
#